data_AF-A0A426W405-F1
#
_entry.id   AF-A0A426W405-F1
#
_cell.length_a   1.000
_cell.length_b   1.000
_cell.length_c   1.000
_cell.angle_alpha   90.00
_cell.angle_beta   90.00
_cell.angle_gamma   90.00
#
_symmetry.space_group_name_H-M   'P 1'
#
loop_
_entity.id
_entity.type
_entity.pdbx_description
1 polymer ?
#
loop_
_entity_poly.entity_id
_entity_poly.type
_entity_poly.pdbx_seq_one_letter_code
_entity_poly.pdbx_strand_id
1 'polypeptide(L)'
;MKHKTRHKTTVTKEIIQEVQELAEQGFNNILISQSLNIATQTLSTNKELKEAIQRGKLILAKKVTASILDTLENTPTNQQMLVKRLCLFNPVVSIKKPTTAEEALNNLAAATQSFADGEINGSQLRTIEAVSNSFIKGYELTELEERIKTLEEKENAK
;
A
#
# COMPACT_ATOMS: atom_id res chain seq x y z
N MET A 1 -11.29 43.10 22.57
CA MET A 1 -10.63 41.96 21.88
C MET A 1 -11.43 41.65 20.62
N LYS A 2 -10.83 41.78 19.42
CA LYS A 2 -11.54 41.54 18.15
C LYS A 2 -11.71 40.03 17.95
N HIS A 3 -12.95 39.55 17.98
CA HIS A 3 -13.27 38.17 17.61
C HIS A 3 -12.88 37.95 16.14
N LYS A 4 -11.87 37.11 15.88
CA LYS A 4 -11.59 36.59 14.54
C LYS A 4 -12.81 35.76 14.12
N THR A 5 -13.60 36.28 13.20
CA THR A 5 -14.63 35.53 12.49
C THR A 5 -13.96 34.32 11.83
N ARG A 6 -14.16 33.13 12.40
CA ARG A 6 -13.78 31.88 11.76
C ARG A 6 -14.70 31.71 10.55
N HIS A 7 -14.23 32.06 9.36
CA HIS A 7 -14.91 31.70 8.14
C HIS A 7 -15.03 30.18 8.10
N LYS A 8 -16.25 29.68 8.24
CA LYS A 8 -16.57 28.27 8.12
C LYS A 8 -16.44 27.95 6.64
N THR A 9 -15.36 27.28 6.25
CA THR A 9 -15.17 26.83 4.86
C THR A 9 -16.40 26.02 4.48
N THR A 10 -17.10 26.46 3.43
CA THR A 10 -18.23 25.69 2.90
C THR A 10 -17.63 24.55 2.10
N VAL A 11 -17.81 23.31 2.57
CA VAL A 11 -17.29 22.13 1.89
C VAL A 11 -18.22 21.82 0.72
N THR A 12 -17.73 22.02 -0.50
CA THR A 12 -18.46 21.71 -1.74
C THR A 12 -17.93 20.42 -2.36
N LYS A 13 -18.65 19.87 -3.34
CA LYS A 13 -18.21 18.67 -4.06
C LYS A 13 -16.89 18.88 -4.80
N GLU A 14 -16.70 20.08 -5.34
CA GLU A 14 -15.47 20.47 -6.06
C GLU A 14 -14.26 20.44 -5.10
N ILE A 15 -14.40 20.99 -3.89
CA ILE A 15 -13.33 20.98 -2.89
C ILE A 15 -12.99 19.54 -2.46
N ILE A 16 -14.00 18.69 -2.26
CA ILE A 16 -13.79 17.28 -1.92
C ILE A 16 -12.99 16.57 -3.01
N GLN A 17 -13.29 16.85 -4.28
CA GLN A 17 -12.60 16.28 -5.43
C GLN A 17 -11.15 16.77 -5.51
N GLU A 18 -10.90 18.08 -5.42
CA GLU A 18 -9.55 18.65 -5.42
C GLU A 18 -8.69 18.12 -4.27
N VAL A 19 -9.28 17.96 -3.07
CA VAL A 19 -8.59 17.34 -1.92
C VAL A 19 -8.17 15.91 -2.22
N GLN A 20 -9.03 15.13 -2.88
CA GLN A 20 -8.70 13.76 -3.28
C GLN A 20 -7.57 13.74 -4.29
N GLU A 21 -7.62 14.60 -5.32
CA GLU A 21 -6.61 14.68 -6.38
C GLU A 21 -5.24 15.09 -5.83
N LEU A 22 -5.19 16.09 -4.94
CA LEU A 22 -3.94 16.49 -4.28
C LEU A 22 -3.37 15.36 -3.40
N ALA A 23 -4.23 14.66 -2.65
CA ALA A 23 -3.81 13.51 -1.86
C ALA A 23 -3.30 12.35 -2.75
N GLU A 24 -3.90 12.15 -3.92
CA GLU A 24 -3.44 11.20 -4.94
C GLU A 24 -2.08 11.58 -5.54
N GLN A 25 -1.73 12.86 -5.56
CA GLN A 25 -0.40 13.34 -5.96
C GLN A 25 0.64 13.26 -4.82
N GLY A 26 0.24 12.83 -3.62
CA GLY A 26 1.14 12.66 -2.47
C GLY A 26 1.23 13.85 -1.54
N PHE A 27 0.36 14.85 -1.69
CA PHE A 27 0.35 16.02 -0.82
C PHE A 27 -0.14 15.62 0.59
N ASN A 28 0.59 16.06 1.61
CA ASN A 28 0.15 15.91 3.00
C ASN A 28 -0.88 16.98 3.38
N ASN A 29 -1.53 16.84 4.54
CA ASN A 29 -2.61 17.74 4.95
C ASN A 29 -2.17 19.22 5.03
N ILE A 30 -0.89 19.50 5.33
CA ILE A 30 -0.38 20.88 5.36
C ILE A 30 -0.34 21.45 3.94
N LEU A 31 0.23 20.70 3.00
CA LEU A 31 0.32 21.12 1.60
C LEU A 31 -1.07 21.28 0.98
N ILE A 32 -1.99 20.33 1.20
CA ILE A 32 -3.39 20.43 0.75
C ILE A 32 -4.05 21.69 1.32
N SER A 33 -3.84 21.96 2.61
CA SER A 33 -4.42 23.12 3.30
C SER A 33 -3.92 24.45 2.70
N GLN A 34 -2.64 24.51 2.31
CA GLN A 34 -2.03 25.67 1.65
C GLN A 34 -2.55 25.83 0.22
N SER A 35 -2.62 24.75 -0.56
CA SER A 35 -3.07 24.77 -1.95
C SER A 35 -4.52 25.21 -2.10
N LEU A 36 -5.40 24.79 -1.18
CA LEU A 36 -6.83 25.09 -1.26
C LEU A 36 -7.24 26.27 -0.37
N ASN A 37 -6.29 26.87 0.35
CA ASN A 37 -6.54 27.92 1.32
C ASN A 37 -7.62 27.54 2.37
N ILE A 38 -7.54 26.29 2.86
CA ILE A 38 -8.45 25.73 3.88
C ILE A 38 -7.66 25.53 5.17
N ALA A 39 -8.26 25.73 6.34
CA ALA A 39 -7.57 25.43 7.58
C ALA A 39 -7.24 23.92 7.67
N THR A 40 -5.99 23.58 8.00
CA THR A 40 -5.53 22.19 8.11
C THR A 40 -6.41 21.35 9.04
N GLN A 41 -6.94 21.95 10.11
CA GLN A 41 -7.82 21.25 11.05
C GLN A 41 -9.14 20.82 10.41
N THR A 42 -9.67 21.58 9.44
CA THR A 42 -10.90 21.25 8.71
C THR A 42 -10.74 19.95 7.91
N LEU A 43 -9.56 19.69 7.34
CA LEU A 43 -9.24 18.45 6.64
C LEU A 43 -9.29 17.22 7.56
N SER A 44 -9.00 17.40 8.85
CA SER A 44 -8.96 16.32 9.84
C SER A 44 -10.30 16.10 10.55
N THR A 45 -11.13 17.14 10.67
CA THR A 45 -12.40 17.10 11.40
C THR A 45 -13.62 16.93 10.52
N ASN A 46 -13.57 17.36 9.25
CA ASN A 46 -14.66 17.12 8.30
C ASN A 46 -14.56 15.69 7.75
N LYS A 47 -15.66 14.93 7.89
CA LYS A 47 -15.72 13.52 7.50
C LYS A 47 -15.46 13.32 6.00
N GLU A 48 -16.09 14.11 5.14
CA GLU A 48 -16.00 13.97 3.68
C GLU A 48 -14.60 14.30 3.16
N LEU A 49 -13.97 15.35 3.70
CA LEU A 49 -12.59 15.71 3.34
C LEU A 49 -11.59 14.67 3.82
N LYS A 50 -11.79 14.13 5.03
CA LYS A 50 -10.96 13.05 5.56
C LYS A 50 -11.06 11.79 4.70
N GLU A 51 -12.28 11.43 4.30
CA GLU A 51 -12.53 10.31 3.39
C GLU A 51 -11.91 10.54 2.00
N ALA A 52 -12.01 11.76 1.46
CA ALA A 52 -11.37 12.14 0.20
C ALA A 52 -9.84 12.00 0.25
N ILE A 53 -9.20 12.47 1.32
CA ILE A 53 -7.76 12.28 1.54
C ILE A 53 -7.42 10.79 1.58
N GLN A 54 -8.21 9.99 2.28
CA GLN A 54 -7.98 8.56 2.40
C GLN A 54 -8.14 7.85 1.05
N ARG A 55 -9.14 8.23 0.24
CA ARG A 55 -9.32 7.73 -1.14
C ARG A 55 -8.14 8.11 -2.03
N GLY A 56 -7.71 9.37 -2.01
CA GLY A 56 -6.57 9.84 -2.82
C GLY A 56 -5.29 9.11 -2.47
N LYS A 57 -4.98 8.98 -1.18
CA LYS A 57 -3.84 8.20 -0.69
C LYS A 57 -3.91 6.72 -1.10
N LEU A 58 -5.10 6.13 -1.11
CA LEU A 58 -5.29 4.76 -1.59
C LEU A 58 -5.00 4.63 -3.08
N ILE A 59 -5.44 5.59 -3.91
CA ILE A 59 -5.15 5.60 -5.34
C ILE A 59 -3.65 5.77 -5.59
N LEU A 60 -3.00 6.70 -4.88
CA LEU A 60 -1.54 6.86 -4.93
C LEU A 60 -0.82 5.56 -4.57
N ALA A 61 -1.22 4.92 -3.47
CA ALA A 61 -0.63 3.66 -3.04
C ALA A 61 -0.77 2.59 -4.13
N LYS A 62 -1.93 2.47 -4.79
CA LYS A 62 -2.13 1.55 -5.92
C LYS A 62 -1.23 1.89 -7.11
N LYS A 63 -1.12 3.16 -7.50
CA LYS A 63 -0.24 3.60 -8.61
C LYS A 63 1.23 3.28 -8.33
N VAL A 64 1.69 3.60 -7.13
CA VAL A 64 3.07 3.29 -6.69
C VAL A 64 3.28 1.79 -6.65
N THR A 65 2.32 1.02 -6.14
CA THR A 65 2.39 -0.45 -6.13
C THR A 65 2.51 -1.02 -7.53
N ALA A 66 1.64 -0.62 -8.46
CA ALA A 66 1.64 -1.08 -9.84
C ALA A 66 2.95 -0.70 -10.54
N SER A 67 3.39 0.56 -10.43
CA SER A 67 4.66 1.01 -11.01
C SER A 67 5.85 0.22 -10.47
N ILE A 68 5.89 -0.08 -9.17
CA ILE A 68 6.96 -0.88 -8.58
C ILE A 68 6.88 -2.33 -9.08
N LEU A 69 5.69 -2.93 -9.17
CA LEU A 69 5.50 -4.28 -9.71
C LEU A 69 5.94 -4.40 -11.17
N ASP A 70 5.65 -3.39 -11.99
CA ASP A 70 6.03 -3.36 -13.42
C ASP A 70 7.53 -3.16 -13.63
N THR A 71 8.23 -2.57 -12.66
CA THR A 71 9.66 -2.20 -12.78
C THR A 71 10.60 -3.10 -11.99
N LEU A 72 10.09 -3.88 -11.03
CA LEU A 72 10.94 -4.79 -10.27
C LEU A 72 11.21 -6.04 -11.09
N GLU A 73 12.49 -6.24 -11.41
CA GLU A 73 13.00 -7.57 -11.74
C GLU A 73 12.66 -8.54 -10.61
N ASN A 74 12.32 -9.77 -10.99
CA ASN A 74 11.78 -10.79 -10.11
C ASN A 74 12.86 -11.43 -9.23
N THR A 75 13.55 -10.60 -8.44
CA THR A 75 14.62 -11.01 -7.53
C THR A 75 14.16 -10.89 -6.07
N PRO A 76 14.60 -11.78 -5.17
CA PRO A 76 14.14 -11.81 -3.77
C PRO A 76 14.34 -10.49 -3.00
N THR A 77 15.44 -9.77 -3.26
CA THR A 77 15.75 -8.46 -2.64
C THR A 77 14.75 -7.38 -3.04
N ASN A 78 14.38 -7.36 -4.32
CA ASN A 78 13.41 -6.43 -4.88
C ASN A 78 12.01 -6.68 -4.32
N GLN A 79 11.62 -7.94 -4.18
CA GLN A 79 10.37 -8.33 -3.54
C GLN A 79 10.36 -7.96 -2.05
N GLN A 80 11.47 -8.11 -1.33
CA GLN A 80 11.56 -7.61 0.05
C GLN A 80 11.40 -6.08 0.16
N MET A 81 11.86 -5.31 -0.83
CA MET A 81 11.66 -3.86 -0.89
C MET A 81 10.21 -3.51 -1.20
N LEU A 82 9.56 -4.26 -2.09
CA LEU A 82 8.13 -4.16 -2.39
C LEU A 82 7.30 -4.34 -1.11
N VAL A 83 7.54 -5.41 -0.34
CA VAL A 83 6.81 -5.66 0.92
C VAL A 83 7.02 -4.52 1.91
N LYS A 84 8.26 -4.05 2.10
CA LYS A 84 8.57 -2.90 2.97
C LYS A 84 7.77 -1.66 2.57
N ARG A 85 7.66 -1.37 1.26
CA ARG A 85 6.91 -0.21 0.75
C ARG A 85 5.40 -0.40 0.88
N LEU A 86 4.86 -1.60 0.64
CA LEU A 86 3.43 -1.88 0.79
C LEU A 86 2.97 -1.79 2.25
N CYS A 87 3.80 -2.23 3.20
CA CYS A 87 3.54 -2.06 4.63
C CYS A 87 3.50 -0.58 5.07
N LEU A 88 4.25 0.32 4.42
CA LEU A 88 4.24 1.76 4.74
C LEU A 88 2.91 2.44 4.45
N PHE A 89 2.09 1.88 3.55
CA PHE A 89 0.84 2.50 3.11
C PHE A 89 -0.41 1.94 3.79
N ASN A 90 -0.28 0.96 4.71
CA ASN A 90 -1.44 0.33 5.33
C ASN A 90 -1.28 0.18 6.86
N PRO A 91 -1.77 1.14 7.67
CA PRO A 91 -1.62 1.13 9.13
C PRO A 91 -2.57 0.17 9.87
N VAL A 92 -3.50 -0.50 9.17
CA VAL A 92 -4.56 -1.30 9.83
C VAL A 92 -4.22 -2.78 9.92
N VAL A 93 -3.38 -3.30 9.04
CA VAL A 93 -2.98 -4.71 9.09
C VAL A 93 -1.54 -4.75 9.54
N SER A 94 -1.32 -5.24 10.76
CA SER A 94 0.02 -5.62 11.24
C SER A 94 0.49 -6.84 10.45
N ILE A 95 0.79 -6.66 9.17
CA ILE A 95 1.40 -7.69 8.35
C ILE A 95 2.84 -7.76 8.83
N LYS A 96 3.13 -8.72 9.71
CA LYS A 96 4.52 -9.14 9.92
C LYS A 96 5.06 -9.52 8.55
N LYS A 97 6.11 -8.83 8.13
CA LYS A 97 6.80 -9.09 6.86
C LYS A 97 7.14 -10.58 6.82
N PRO A 98 6.59 -11.37 5.87
CA PRO A 98 6.95 -12.77 5.75
C PRO A 98 8.42 -12.87 5.35
N THR A 99 9.11 -13.79 5.99
CA THR A 99 10.52 -14.12 5.75
C THR A 99 10.69 -15.48 5.10
N THR A 100 9.63 -16.30 5.07
CA THR A 100 9.57 -17.60 4.40
C THR A 100 8.28 -17.73 3.56
N ALA A 101 8.27 -18.68 2.61
CA ALA A 101 7.10 -18.95 1.78
C ALA A 101 5.92 -19.47 2.61
N GLU A 102 6.20 -20.25 3.65
CA GLU A 102 5.20 -20.74 4.61
C GLU A 102 4.55 -19.59 5.39
N GLU A 103 5.33 -18.62 5.87
CA GLU A 103 4.78 -17.41 6.50
C GLU A 103 3.91 -16.59 5.53
N ALA A 104 4.30 -16.53 4.25
CA ALA A 104 3.52 -15.85 3.22
C ALA A 104 2.16 -16.54 2.97
N LEU A 105 2.13 -17.87 2.93
CA LEU A 105 0.91 -18.68 2.83
C LEU A 105 0.01 -18.49 4.07
N ASN A 106 0.59 -18.52 5.26
CA ASN A 106 -0.15 -18.31 6.51
C ASN A 106 -0.76 -16.90 6.58
N ASN A 107 -0.02 -15.88 6.15
CA ASN A 107 -0.54 -14.52 6.03
C ASN A 107 -1.71 -14.42 5.03
N LEU A 108 -1.64 -15.15 3.92
CA LEU A 108 -2.70 -15.19 2.91
C LEU A 108 -3.97 -15.84 3.46
N ALA A 109 -3.82 -16.96 4.17
CA ALA A 109 -4.92 -17.67 4.81
C ALA A 109 -5.60 -16.79 5.88
N ALA A 110 -4.81 -16.15 6.74
CA ALA A 110 -5.32 -15.25 7.77
C ALA A 110 -6.07 -14.05 7.16
N ALA A 111 -5.54 -13.45 6.09
CA ALA A 111 -6.20 -12.35 5.40
C ALA A 111 -7.52 -12.76 4.73
N THR A 112 -7.56 -13.96 4.14
CA THR A 112 -8.78 -14.51 3.54
C THR A 112 -9.85 -14.73 4.60
N GLN A 113 -9.47 -15.24 5.77
CA GLN A 113 -10.36 -15.40 6.90
C GLN A 113 -10.88 -14.05 7.43
N SER A 114 -9.99 -13.09 7.70
CA SER A 114 -10.39 -11.73 8.13
C SER A 114 -11.25 -11.00 7.10
N PHE A 115 -11.13 -11.31 5.80
CA PHE A 115 -12.02 -10.77 4.78
C PHE A 115 -13.41 -11.42 4.84
N ALA A 116 -13.47 -12.73 5.01
CA ALA A 116 -14.73 -13.46 5.20
C ALA A 116 -15.47 -13.00 6.46
N ASP A 117 -14.72 -12.69 7.52
CA ASP A 117 -15.25 -12.17 8.80
C ASP A 117 -15.60 -10.66 8.73
N GLY A 118 -15.32 -10.00 7.61
CA GLY A 118 -15.63 -8.57 7.39
C GLY A 118 -14.71 -7.59 8.13
N GLU A 119 -13.62 -8.07 8.73
CA GLU A 119 -12.64 -7.27 9.47
C GLU A 119 -11.74 -6.44 8.54
N ILE A 120 -11.50 -6.94 7.33
CA ILE A 120 -10.78 -6.23 6.28
C ILE A 120 -11.63 -6.11 5.02
N ASN A 121 -11.42 -5.05 4.24
CA ASN A 121 -12.10 -4.85 2.96
C ASN A 121 -11.34 -5.50 1.80
N GLY A 122 -12.02 -5.68 0.67
CA GLY A 122 -11.42 -6.35 -0.50
C GLY A 122 -10.20 -5.64 -1.10
N SER A 123 -10.00 -4.35 -0.81
CA SER A 123 -8.76 -3.67 -1.20
C SER A 123 -7.57 -4.10 -0.34
N GLN A 124 -7.79 -4.37 0.95
CA GLN A 124 -6.76 -4.85 1.86
C GLN A 124 -6.39 -6.30 1.54
N LEU A 125 -7.39 -7.14 1.23
CA LEU A 125 -7.17 -8.52 0.79
C LEU A 125 -6.25 -8.57 -0.43
N ARG A 126 -6.56 -7.82 -1.50
CA ARG A 126 -5.73 -7.78 -2.72
C ARG A 126 -4.29 -7.34 -2.47
N THR A 127 -4.07 -6.43 -1.52
CA THR A 127 -2.72 -6.01 -1.15
C THR A 127 -1.96 -7.15 -0.46
N ILE A 128 -2.61 -7.87 0.45
CA ILE A 128 -1.98 -9.00 1.16
C ILE A 128 -1.71 -10.14 0.17
N GLU A 129 -2.63 -10.42 -0.74
CA GLU A 129 -2.45 -11.40 -1.82
C GLU A 129 -1.27 -11.05 -2.71
N ALA A 130 -1.15 -9.81 -3.15
CA ALA A 130 -0.03 -9.37 -3.97
C ALA A 130 1.31 -9.56 -3.24
N VAL A 131 1.37 -9.23 -1.94
CA VAL A 131 2.57 -9.38 -1.09
C VAL A 131 2.96 -10.85 -0.95
N SER A 132 2.03 -11.70 -0.53
CA SER A 132 2.30 -13.11 -0.27
C SER A 132 2.63 -13.88 -1.54
N ASN A 133 1.89 -13.66 -2.63
CA ASN A 133 2.14 -14.33 -3.92
C ASN A 133 3.48 -13.92 -4.54
N SER A 134 3.91 -12.67 -4.36
CA SER A 134 5.22 -12.23 -4.82
C SER A 134 6.34 -12.97 -4.10
N PHE A 135 6.21 -13.18 -2.78
CA PHE A 135 7.21 -13.90 -1.99
C PHE A 135 7.29 -15.38 -2.37
N ILE A 136 6.13 -16.04 -2.54
CA ILE A 136 6.07 -17.46 -2.94
C ILE A 136 6.75 -17.64 -4.30
N LYS A 137 6.41 -16.82 -5.29
CA LYS A 137 7.02 -16.90 -6.63
C LYS A 137 8.52 -16.65 -6.63
N GLY A 138 9.00 -15.68 -5.85
CA GLY A 138 10.45 -15.45 -5.74
C GLY A 138 11.20 -16.60 -5.10
N TYR A 139 10.61 -17.20 -4.05
CA TYR A 139 11.19 -18.37 -3.41
C TYR A 139 11.23 -19.57 -4.37
N GLU A 140 10.14 -19.85 -5.08
CA GLU A 140 10.07 -20.91 -6.09
C GLU A 140 11.12 -20.72 -7.20
N LEU A 141 11.32 -19.48 -7.68
CA LEU A 141 12.33 -19.17 -8.67
C LEU A 141 13.75 -19.46 -8.14
N THR A 142 14.06 -18.98 -6.94
CA THR A 142 15.39 -19.21 -6.31
C THR A 142 15.65 -20.69 -6.05
N GLU A 143 14.65 -21.45 -5.58
CA GLU A 143 14.80 -22.90 -5.36
C GLU A 143 15.06 -23.65 -6.68
N LEU A 144 14.38 -23.26 -7.76
CA LEU A 144 14.59 -23.82 -9.09
C LEU A 144 15.99 -23.49 -9.63
N GLU A 145 16.45 -22.24 -9.49
CA GLU A 145 17.79 -21.81 -9.89
C GLU A 145 18.88 -22.58 -9.13
N GLU A 146 18.74 -22.77 -7.82
CA GLU A 146 19.67 -23.55 -7.00
C GLU A 146 19.71 -25.03 -7.41
N ARG A 147 18.55 -25.62 -7.72
CA ARG A 147 18.46 -27.02 -8.19
C ARG A 147 19.11 -27.20 -9.55
N ILE A 148 18.87 -26.29 -10.50
CA ILE A 148 19.49 -26.31 -11.83
C ILE A 148 21.00 -26.22 -11.68
N LYS A 149 21.50 -25.25 -10.92
CA LYS A 149 22.94 -25.09 -10.69
C LYS A 149 23.58 -26.34 -10.08
N THR A 150 22.91 -26.95 -9.10
CA THR A 150 23.38 -28.20 -8.48
C THR A 150 23.43 -29.36 -9.48
N LEU A 151 22.48 -29.43 -10.41
CA LEU A 151 22.45 -30.44 -11.46
C LEU A 151 23.59 -30.22 -12.48
N GLU A 152 23.81 -28.98 -12.91
CA GLU A 152 24.89 -28.60 -13.83
C GLU A 152 26.28 -28.88 -13.23
N GLU A 153 26.49 -28.57 -11.94
CA GLU A 153 27.73 -28.87 -11.23
C GLU A 153 27.98 -30.38 -11.12
N LYS A 154 26.93 -31.19 -10.94
CA LYS A 154 27.03 -32.66 -10.93
C LYS A 154 27.31 -33.26 -12.30
N GLU A 155 26.82 -32.64 -13.37
CA GLU A 155 27.05 -33.10 -14.73
C GLU A 155 28.47 -32.78 -15.20
N ASN A 156 28.97 -31.58 -14.89
CA ASN A 156 30.33 -31.15 -15.22
C ASN A 156 31.43 -31.79 -14.36
N ALA A 157 31.07 -32.42 -13.24
CA ALA A 157 31.99 -33.16 -12.37
C ALA A 157 32.15 -34.65 -12.77
N LYS A 158 31.49 -35.09 -13.86
CA LYS A 158 31.69 -36.41 -14.47
C LYS A 158 32.64 -36.34 -15.66
#